data_AF-A0A3B8J370-F1
#
_entry.id   AF-A0A3B8J370-F1
#
_cell.length_a   1.000
_cell.length_b   1.000
_cell.length_c   1.000
_cell.angle_alpha   90.00
_cell.angle_beta   90.00
_cell.angle_gamma   90.00
#
_symmetry.space_group_name_H-M   'P 1'
#
loop_
_entity.id
_entity.type
_entity.pdbx_description
1 polymer ?
#
loop_
_entity_poly.entity_id
_entity_poly.type
_entity_poly.pdbx_seq_one_letter_code
_entity_poly.pdbx_strand_id
1 'polypeptide(L)' 'GSPASSSAQNPTVAYSTAGTYSVSLTATNADGSDSKTVSSYITVTD' A
#
# COMPACT_ATOMS: atom_id res chain seq x y z
N GLY A 1 -4.71 -6.14 -2.42
CA GLY A 1 -3.77 -6.99 -3.16
C GLY A 1 -3.24 -8.10 -2.26
N SER A 2 -2.46 -9.01 -2.82
CA SER A 2 -1.76 -10.07 -2.09
C SER A 2 -0.25 -9.81 -2.12
N PRO A 3 0.43 -9.69 -0.96
CA PRO A 3 -0.15 -9.62 0.38
C PRO A 3 -0.92 -8.31 0.62
N ALA A 4 -1.81 -8.29 1.62
CA ALA A 4 -2.60 -7.10 1.96
C ALA A 4 -1.81 -6.04 2.75
N SER A 5 -0.75 -6.46 3.44
CA SER A 5 0.21 -5.61 4.14
C SER A 5 1.62 -6.21 4.05
N SER A 6 2.64 -5.38 4.21
CA SER A 6 4.04 -5.83 4.23
C SER A 6 4.89 -4.88 5.08
N SER A 7 5.89 -5.43 5.76
CA SER A 7 6.92 -4.68 6.49
C SER A 7 8.20 -4.51 5.68
N ALA A 8 8.28 -5.07 4.47
CA ALA A 8 9.40 -4.84 3.57
C ALA A 8 9.44 -3.37 3.15
N GLN A 9 10.63 -2.78 3.06
CA GLN A 9 10.79 -1.39 2.61
C GLN A 9 10.25 -1.18 1.18
N ASN A 10 10.40 -2.19 0.32
CA ASN A 10 9.96 -2.17 -1.07
C ASN A 10 9.11 -3.43 -1.36
N PRO A 11 7.85 -3.48 -0.91
CA PRO A 11 7.02 -4.65 -1.08
C PRO A 11 6.47 -4.73 -2.52
N THR A 12 6.28 -5.94 -3.02
CA THR A 12 5.50 -6.18 -4.23
C THR A 12 4.13 -6.72 -3.84
N VAL A 13 3.07 -6.08 -4.33
CA VAL A 13 1.67 -6.45 -4.07
C VAL A 13 0.96 -6.69 -5.39
N ALA A 14 0.35 -7.87 -5.55
CA ALA A 14 -0.43 -8.21 -6.74
C ALA A 14 -1.92 -7.92 -6.53
N TYR A 15 -2.57 -7.26 -7.50
CA TYR A 15 -4.01 -6.98 -7.49
C TYR A 15 -4.67 -7.75 -8.63
N SER A 16 -5.30 -8.87 -8.30
CA SER A 16 -5.91 -9.79 -9.28
C SER A 16 -7.36 -9.44 -9.65
N THR A 17 -7.97 -8.50 -8.95
CA THR A 17 -9.37 -8.11 -9.15
C THR A 17 -9.42 -6.67 -9.64
N ALA A 18 -10.20 -6.41 -10.68
CA ALA A 18 -10.46 -5.06 -11.14
C ALA A 18 -11.07 -4.20 -10.02
N GLY A 19 -10.67 -2.94 -9.95
CA GLY A 19 -11.08 -2.04 -8.89
C GLY A 19 -10.06 -0.95 -8.59
N THR A 20 -10.49 -0.02 -7.75
CA THR A 20 -9.68 1.12 -7.31
C THR A 20 -9.19 0.88 -5.88
N TYR A 21 -7.89 1.01 -5.66
CA TYR A 21 -7.25 0.72 -4.38
C TYR A 21 -6.53 1.95 -3.84
N SER A 22 -6.78 2.25 -2.57
CA SER A 22 -6.00 3.21 -1.79
C SER A 22 -4.77 2.51 -1.20
N VAL A 23 -3.64 3.22 -1.14
CA VAL A 23 -2.38 2.70 -0.60
C VAL A 23 -1.98 3.54 0.61
N SER A 24 -1.54 2.89 1.68
CA SER A 24 -0.99 3.54 2.86
C SER A 24 0.40 3.00 3.17
N LEU A 25 1.34 3.88 3.46
CA LEU A 25 2.69 3.57 3.92
C LEU A 25 2.91 4.23 5.28
N THR A 26 3.27 3.43 6.28
CA THR A 26 3.69 3.91 7.60
C THR A 26 5.18 3.66 7.77
N ALA A 27 5.94 4.69 8.13
CA ALA A 27 7.34 4.61 8.48
C ALA A 27 7.53 4.94 9.96
N THR A 28 8.34 4.15 10.66
CA THR A 28 8.58 4.28 12.10
C THR A 28 10.08 4.31 12.38
N ASN A 29 10.51 5.21 13.27
CA ASN A 29 11.87 5.25 13.82
C ASN A 29 11.81 5.37 15.36
N ALA A 30 12.96 5.59 16.02
CA ALA A 30 13.03 5.72 17.47
C ALA A 30 12.28 6.95 18.03
N ASP A 31 12.12 7.99 17.20
CA ASP A 31 11.55 9.27 17.60
C ASP A 31 10.05 9.37 17.31
N GLY A 32 9.50 8.49 16.46
CA GLY A 32 8.09 8.48 16.14
C GLY A 32 7.71 7.69 14.90
N SER A 33 6.54 8.02 14.36
CA SER A 33 6.01 7.41 13.13
C SER A 33 5.31 8.45 12.29
N ASP A 34 5.40 8.28 10.97
CA ASP A 34 4.65 9.07 9.99
C ASP A 34 3.92 8.12 9.03
N SER A 35 2.76 8.55 8.53
CA SER A 35 1.96 7.76 7.61
C SER A 35 1.49 8.58 6.42
N LYS A 36 1.68 8.03 5.23
CA LYS A 36 1.19 8.60 3.98
C LYS A 36 0.14 7.70 3.36
N THR A 37 -1.08 8.22 3.25
CA THR A 37 -2.18 7.57 2.54
C THR A 37 -2.43 8.28 1.22
N VAL A 38 -2.50 7.51 0.13
CA VAL A 38 -2.89 7.99 -1.19
C VAL A 38 -4.16 7.27 -1.60
N SER A 39 -5.25 8.02 -1.63
CA SER A 39 -6.56 7.52 -2.02
C SER A 39 -6.61 7.23 -3.52
N SER A 40 -7.26 6.13 -3.91
CA SER A 40 -7.48 5.77 -5.31
C SER A 40 -6.20 5.74 -6.17
N TYR A 41 -5.11 5.27 -5.58
CA TYR A 41 -3.79 5.33 -6.21
C TYR A 41 -3.60 4.30 -7.33
N ILE A 42 -4.24 3.15 -7.23
CA ILE A 42 -4.13 2.07 -8.21
C ILE A 42 -5.53 1.82 -8.78
N THR A 43 -5.65 1.82 -10.10
CA THR A 43 -6.85 1.39 -10.83
C THR A 43 -6.49 0.16 -11.65
N VAL A 44 -7.15 -0.97 -11.38
CA VAL A 44 -7.05 -2.20 -12.16
C VAL A 44 -8.31 -2.34 -13.00
N THR A 45 -8.14 -2.52 -14.30
CA THR A 45 -9.22 -2.78 -15.27
C THR A 45 -9.06 -4.19 -15.84
N ASP A 46 -10.17 -4.80 -16.24
CA ASP A 46 -10.17 -6.09 -16.96
C ASP A 46 -9.57 -5.98 -18.37
#